data_AF-A0A3A4RW98-F1
#
_entry.id   AF-A0A3A4RW98-F1
#
_cell.length_a   1.000
_cell.length_b   1.000
_cell.length_c   1.000
_cell.angle_alpha   90.00
_cell.angle_beta   90.00
_cell.angle_gamma   90.00
#
_symmetry.space_group_name_H-M   'P 1'
#
loop_
_entity.id
_entity.type
_entity.pdbx_description
1 polymer ?
#
loop_
_entity_poly.entity_id
_entity_poly.type
_entity_poly.pdbx_seq_one_letter_code
_entity_poly.pdbx_strand_id
1 'polypeptide(L)'
;MYQIGTKRTIIYWLIISIASLYVSIEIYAQDFEMPHKFLPGDVISADVMNEVFRYIQESKNEVKMDDMVGKWKCIKFYADTGYYQNPTYTRHENGIVRFTEMSMTITKNDDGTYEWESIPKNFFYPAVETDNCNGHGQIDIFYDTLVVTYNTCSSEEVSSTVFAISKITSTKIKIGWNWILEKQNLPPENPSDLIASTSELQVTLNWLDNSEDEAGFKIFRKNNAEDDYSEIGTVESNIITYTDTVPASGSYWYRIKAINEHGNSLGSNVARVSVN
;
A
#
# COMPACT_ATOMS: atom_id res chain seq x y z
N MET A 1 -12.35 36.90 -41.56
CA MET A 1 -13.53 36.12 -41.11
C MET A 1 -13.04 35.22 -39.99
N TYR A 2 -13.15 35.69 -38.75
CA TYR A 2 -12.48 35.14 -37.56
C TYR A 2 -13.54 34.46 -36.66
N GLN A 3 -13.14 33.38 -35.96
CA GLN A 3 -13.78 32.81 -34.76
C GLN A 3 -15.02 31.90 -34.94
N ILE A 4 -14.82 30.68 -35.42
CA ILE A 4 -15.64 29.50 -35.06
C ILE A 4 -14.72 28.29 -34.90
N GLY A 5 -14.01 28.20 -33.77
CA GLY A 5 -13.12 27.06 -33.50
C GLY A 5 -12.96 26.72 -32.01
N THR A 6 -13.07 27.72 -31.14
CA THR A 6 -12.72 27.58 -29.72
C THR A 6 -13.89 27.12 -28.82
N LYS A 7 -15.13 27.08 -29.33
CA LYS A 7 -16.32 26.74 -28.52
C LYS A 7 -16.58 25.23 -28.37
N ARG A 8 -16.06 24.37 -29.25
CA ARG A 8 -16.29 22.91 -29.15
C ARG A 8 -15.41 22.23 -28.11
N THR A 9 -14.21 22.75 -27.83
CA THR A 9 -13.28 22.17 -26.85
C THR A 9 -13.77 22.39 -25.41
N ILE A 10 -14.31 23.58 -25.10
CA ILE A 10 -14.79 23.91 -23.75
C ILE A 10 -16.04 23.09 -23.36
N ILE A 11 -16.90 22.76 -24.33
CA ILE A 11 -18.10 21.93 -24.09
C ILE A 11 -17.73 20.47 -23.79
N TYR A 12 -16.66 19.94 -24.40
CA TYR A 12 -16.14 18.60 -24.05
C TYR A 12 -15.54 18.55 -22.64
N TRP A 13 -14.82 19.60 -22.21
CA TRP A 13 -14.34 19.72 -20.83
C TRP A 13 -15.48 19.85 -19.82
N LEU A 14 -16.58 20.53 -20.16
CA LEU A 14 -17.76 20.67 -19.29
C LEU A 14 -18.59 19.37 -19.17
N ILE A 15 -18.66 18.56 -20.24
CA ILE A 15 -19.41 17.30 -20.23
C ILE A 15 -18.63 16.20 -19.49
N ILE A 16 -17.30 16.17 -19.61
CA ILE A 16 -16.44 15.24 -18.84
C ILE A 16 -16.48 15.55 -17.34
N SER A 17 -16.59 16.83 -16.96
CA SER A 17 -16.73 17.23 -15.55
C SER A 17 -18.14 17.08 -14.97
N ILE A 18 -19.18 16.93 -15.80
CA ILE A 18 -20.56 16.66 -15.36
C ILE A 18 -20.84 15.14 -15.27
N ALA A 19 -20.14 14.31 -16.05
CA ALA A 19 -20.30 12.85 -16.01
C ALA A 19 -19.66 12.20 -14.77
N SER A 20 -18.75 12.87 -14.08
CA SER A 20 -18.14 12.41 -12.81
C SER A 20 -18.99 12.70 -11.56
N LEU A 21 -20.12 13.41 -11.69
CA LEU A 21 -20.96 13.81 -10.55
C LEU A 21 -21.99 12.77 -10.07
N TYR A 22 -22.04 11.56 -10.66
CA TYR A 22 -23.06 10.55 -10.30
C TYR A 22 -22.54 9.11 -10.24
N VAL A 23 -21.47 8.88 -9.47
CA VAL A 23 -21.28 7.55 -8.89
C VAL A 23 -21.08 7.69 -7.39
N SER A 24 -22.18 7.80 -6.65
CA SER A 24 -22.20 7.54 -5.21
C SER A 24 -21.95 6.05 -4.99
N ILE A 25 -20.67 5.64 -4.98
CA ILE A 25 -20.28 4.35 -4.43
C ILE A 25 -20.23 4.55 -2.92
N GLU A 26 -21.25 4.07 -2.21
CA GLU A 26 -21.12 3.82 -0.77
C GLU A 26 -20.10 2.69 -0.60
N ILE A 27 -18.83 3.05 -0.46
CA ILE A 27 -17.80 2.13 0.00
C ILE A 27 -17.97 2.07 1.51
N TYR A 28 -18.60 1.01 2.02
CA TYR A 28 -18.52 0.67 3.43
C TYR A 28 -17.08 0.25 3.71
N ALA A 29 -16.24 1.22 4.07
CA ALA A 29 -14.98 0.93 4.72
C ALA A 29 -15.32 0.39 6.12
N GLN A 30 -14.71 -0.74 6.48
CA GLN A 30 -14.71 -1.18 7.87
C GLN A 30 -14.06 -0.08 8.72
N ASP A 31 -14.61 0.21 9.90
CA ASP A 31 -14.02 1.17 10.82
C ASP A 31 -12.54 0.79 11.04
N PHE A 32 -11.64 1.75 10.84
CA PHE A 32 -10.22 1.53 11.06
C PHE A 32 -9.99 1.33 12.56
N GLU A 33 -9.78 0.08 12.99
CA GLU A 33 -9.43 -0.23 14.37
C GLU A 33 -7.99 0.20 14.65
N MET A 34 -7.81 1.16 15.55
CA MET A 34 -6.47 1.53 16.01
C MET A 34 -5.88 0.35 16.79
N PRO A 35 -4.62 -0.05 16.50
CA PRO A 35 -3.94 -1.12 17.24
C PRO A 35 -3.78 -0.80 18.73
N HIS A 36 -3.73 0.48 19.08
CA HIS A 36 -3.56 0.94 20.46
C HIS A 36 -4.91 1.20 21.13
N LYS A 37 -5.15 0.52 22.25
CA LYS A 37 -6.25 0.82 23.17
C LYS A 37 -5.71 1.64 24.34
N PHE A 38 -6.05 2.93 24.36
CA PHE A 38 -5.65 3.85 25.43
C PHE A 38 -6.70 3.85 26.55
N LEU A 39 -6.25 3.75 27.80
CA LEU A 39 -7.06 3.87 28.99
C LEU A 39 -6.87 5.26 29.64
N PRO A 40 -7.86 5.74 30.41
CA PRO A 40 -7.70 6.99 31.15
C PRO A 40 -6.48 6.97 32.07
N GLY A 41 -5.57 7.94 31.88
CA GLY A 41 -4.34 8.07 32.66
C GLY A 41 -3.07 7.54 31.98
N ASP A 42 -3.18 6.93 30.80
CA ASP A 42 -2.01 6.50 30.03
C ASP A 42 -1.15 7.69 29.59
N VAL A 43 0.16 7.58 29.79
CA VAL A 43 1.15 8.55 29.30
C VAL A 43 1.63 8.07 27.94
N ILE A 44 1.37 8.87 26.90
CA ILE A 44 1.71 8.55 25.52
C ILE A 44 3.08 9.13 25.20
N SER A 45 4.00 8.31 24.66
CA SER A 45 5.30 8.80 24.18
C SER A 45 5.17 9.51 22.83
N ALA A 46 6.15 10.33 22.46
CA ALA A 46 6.19 10.96 21.14
C ALA A 46 6.14 9.94 19.99
N ASP A 47 6.77 8.78 20.16
CA ASP A 47 6.77 7.70 19.17
C ASP A 47 5.35 7.17 18.92
N VAL A 48 4.60 6.92 20.00
CA VAL A 48 3.22 6.42 19.91
C VAL A 48 2.31 7.50 19.32
N MET A 49 2.54 8.77 19.64
CA MET A 49 1.79 9.89 19.05
C MET A 49 2.03 10.01 17.54
N ASN A 50 3.29 9.91 17.10
CA ASN A 50 3.63 9.93 15.67
C ASN A 50 2.99 8.76 14.92
N GLU A 51 2.92 7.60 15.57
CA GLU A 51 2.26 6.43 15.03
C GLU A 51 0.73 6.61 14.90
N VAL A 52 0.07 7.21 15.90
CA VAL A 52 -1.35 7.60 15.80
C VAL A 52 -1.58 8.59 14.66
N PHE A 53 -0.71 9.59 14.50
CA PHE A 53 -0.83 10.53 13.37
C PHE A 53 -0.66 9.84 12.03
N ARG A 54 0.25 8.87 11.91
CA ARG A 54 0.37 8.04 10.71
C ARG A 54 -0.92 7.28 10.43
N TYR A 55 -1.52 6.65 11.43
CA TYR A 55 -2.80 5.95 11.25
C TYR A 55 -3.94 6.87 10.80
N ILE A 56 -4.02 8.09 11.35
CA ILE A 56 -4.98 9.10 10.91
C ILE A 56 -4.70 9.55 9.46
N GLN A 57 -3.44 9.62 9.05
CA GLN A 57 -3.09 9.93 7.67
C GLN A 57 -3.44 8.78 6.73
N GLU A 58 -3.19 7.54 7.15
CA GLU A 58 -3.49 6.32 6.39
C GLU A 58 -4.99 6.03 6.26
N SER A 59 -5.80 6.50 7.22
CA SER A 59 -7.27 6.40 7.18
C SER A 59 -7.93 7.39 6.22
N LYS A 60 -7.18 8.36 5.68
CA LYS A 60 -7.69 9.17 4.57
C LYS A 60 -7.86 8.27 3.34
N ASN A 61 -9.07 8.25 2.80
CA ASN A 61 -9.44 7.46 1.62
C ASN A 61 -8.87 8.02 0.30
N GLU A 62 -8.04 9.07 0.35
CA GLU A 62 -7.41 9.69 -0.81
C GLU A 62 -6.13 8.93 -1.16
N VAL A 63 -5.92 8.68 -2.46
CA VAL A 63 -4.67 8.11 -2.96
C VAL A 63 -3.72 9.26 -3.28
N LYS A 64 -2.56 9.31 -2.62
CA LYS A 64 -1.53 10.30 -2.96
C LYS A 64 -0.51 9.72 -3.91
N MET A 65 0.08 10.58 -4.73
CA MET A 65 1.09 10.16 -5.70
C MET A 65 2.35 9.59 -5.02
N ASP A 66 2.75 10.14 -3.87
CA ASP A 66 3.85 9.59 -3.06
C ASP A 66 3.57 8.15 -2.58
N ASP A 67 2.32 7.82 -2.26
CA ASP A 67 1.93 6.47 -1.83
C ASP A 67 1.98 5.46 -2.99
N MET A 68 1.86 5.96 -4.23
CA MET A 68 1.94 5.15 -5.44
C MET A 68 3.37 4.79 -5.84
N VAL A 69 4.40 5.46 -5.33
CA VAL A 69 5.79 5.15 -5.68
C VAL A 69 6.12 3.70 -5.29
N GLY A 70 6.75 2.98 -6.22
CA GLY A 70 7.12 1.58 -6.08
C GLY A 70 6.48 0.68 -7.13
N LYS A 71 6.59 -0.63 -6.92
CA LYS A 71 6.11 -1.66 -7.85
C LYS A 71 4.70 -2.12 -7.46
N TRP A 72 3.86 -2.35 -8.45
CA TRP A 72 2.47 -2.77 -8.34
C TRP A 72 2.21 -3.95 -9.27
N LYS A 73 1.54 -4.97 -8.78
CA LYS A 73 1.10 -6.12 -9.56
C LYS A 73 -0.39 -6.02 -9.82
N CYS A 74 -0.82 -6.23 -11.06
CA CYS A 74 -2.25 -6.36 -11.35
C CYS A 74 -2.73 -7.76 -10.93
N ILE A 75 -3.54 -7.82 -9.89
CA ILE A 75 -4.05 -9.09 -9.34
C ILE A 75 -5.41 -9.48 -9.90
N LYS A 76 -6.20 -8.50 -10.38
CA LYS A 76 -7.48 -8.75 -11.05
C LYS A 76 -7.72 -7.72 -12.14
N PHE A 77 -8.24 -8.19 -13.27
CA PHE A 77 -8.72 -7.34 -14.35
C PHE A 77 -10.08 -7.82 -14.88
N TYR A 78 -10.98 -6.88 -15.14
CA TYR A 78 -12.28 -7.15 -15.74
C TYR A 78 -12.29 -6.72 -17.20
N ALA A 79 -12.49 -7.67 -18.10
CA ALA A 79 -12.50 -7.42 -19.54
C ALA A 79 -13.71 -8.05 -20.21
N ASP A 80 -14.21 -7.38 -21.25
CA ASP A 80 -15.11 -8.04 -22.19
C ASP A 80 -14.31 -9.00 -23.08
N THR A 81 -14.95 -10.14 -23.32
CA THR A 81 -14.36 -11.44 -23.62
C THR A 81 -13.75 -11.59 -25.02
N GLY A 82 -13.80 -10.56 -25.86
CA GLY A 82 -13.47 -10.64 -27.29
C GLY A 82 -12.20 -9.92 -27.76
N TYR A 83 -11.57 -9.07 -26.95
CA TYR A 83 -10.54 -8.12 -27.43
C TYR A 83 -9.11 -8.33 -26.91
N TYR A 84 -8.90 -9.23 -25.95
CA TYR A 84 -7.61 -9.40 -25.28
C TYR A 84 -6.94 -10.71 -25.68
N GLN A 85 -5.90 -10.63 -26.52
CA GLN A 85 -5.07 -11.78 -26.89
C GLN A 85 -3.69 -11.54 -26.31
N ASN A 86 -3.44 -12.05 -25.10
CA ASN A 86 -2.11 -12.02 -24.47
C ASN A 86 -1.87 -13.41 -23.86
N PRO A 87 -0.73 -14.08 -24.11
CA PRO A 87 -0.48 -15.45 -23.67
C PRO A 87 -0.34 -15.60 -22.14
N THR A 88 -0.24 -14.51 -21.38
CA THR A 88 0.07 -14.55 -19.93
C THR A 88 -1.15 -14.34 -19.03
N TYR A 89 -2.35 -14.75 -19.43
CA TYR A 89 -3.53 -14.68 -18.56
C TYR A 89 -4.34 -15.96 -18.51
N THR A 90 -4.92 -16.21 -17.34
CA THR A 90 -5.91 -17.26 -17.14
C THR A 90 -7.30 -16.66 -17.15
N ARG A 91 -8.16 -17.15 -18.04
CA ARG A 91 -9.56 -16.72 -18.18
C ARG A 91 -10.46 -17.55 -17.26
N HIS A 92 -11.32 -16.88 -16.50
CA HIS A 92 -12.36 -17.53 -15.71
C HIS A 92 -13.73 -17.35 -16.36
N GLU A 93 -14.66 -18.28 -16.09
CA GLU A 93 -16.03 -18.31 -16.66
C GLU A 93 -16.84 -17.03 -16.38
N ASN A 94 -16.48 -16.30 -15.34
CA ASN A 94 -17.14 -15.05 -14.91
C ASN A 94 -16.58 -13.77 -15.55
N GLY A 95 -15.69 -13.88 -16.55
CA GLY A 95 -15.07 -12.72 -17.21
C GLY A 95 -13.93 -12.05 -16.43
N ILE A 96 -13.52 -12.64 -15.29
CA ILE A 96 -12.31 -12.20 -14.56
C ILE A 96 -11.08 -12.77 -15.27
N VAL A 97 -10.14 -11.87 -15.55
CA VAL A 97 -8.84 -12.20 -16.10
C VAL A 97 -7.79 -12.02 -15.00
N ARG A 98 -6.99 -13.06 -14.78
CA ARG A 98 -5.82 -13.01 -13.89
C ARG A 98 -4.56 -13.02 -14.75
N PHE A 99 -3.74 -11.98 -14.63
CA PHE A 99 -2.47 -11.89 -15.33
C PHE A 99 -1.36 -12.50 -14.47
N THR A 100 -0.47 -13.27 -15.08
CA THR A 100 0.69 -13.84 -14.37
C THR A 100 1.82 -12.82 -14.24
N GLU A 101 1.98 -11.91 -15.20
CA GLU A 101 3.16 -11.02 -15.29
C GLU A 101 2.83 -9.52 -15.40
N MET A 102 1.56 -9.12 -15.30
CA MET A 102 1.18 -7.71 -15.45
C MET A 102 1.52 -6.89 -14.20
N SER A 103 2.44 -5.93 -14.34
CA SER A 103 2.92 -5.05 -13.27
C SER A 103 3.21 -3.64 -13.79
N MET A 104 3.23 -2.69 -12.87
CA MET A 104 3.56 -1.29 -13.10
C MET A 104 4.51 -0.82 -11.99
N THR A 105 5.56 -0.09 -12.35
CA THR A 105 6.45 0.59 -11.42
C THR A 105 6.22 2.08 -11.56
N ILE A 106 6.10 2.79 -10.45
CA ILE A 106 6.01 4.25 -10.41
C ILE A 106 7.25 4.79 -9.72
N THR A 107 7.86 5.79 -10.34
CA THR A 107 9.07 6.45 -9.87
C THR A 107 8.81 7.94 -9.73
N LYS A 108 9.37 8.53 -8.67
CA LYS A 108 9.36 9.98 -8.46
C LYS A 108 10.69 10.55 -8.96
N ASN A 109 10.61 11.57 -9.79
CA ASN A 109 11.76 12.30 -10.32
C ASN A 109 12.21 13.40 -9.33
N ASP A 110 13.46 13.85 -9.47
CA ASP A 110 14.03 14.92 -8.62
C ASP A 110 13.29 16.26 -8.75
N ASP A 111 12.62 16.49 -9.88
CA ASP A 111 11.81 17.68 -10.15
C ASP A 111 10.39 17.61 -9.53
N GLY A 112 10.07 16.49 -8.85
CA GLY A 112 8.79 16.25 -8.22
C GLY A 112 7.70 15.69 -9.14
N THR A 113 8.01 15.44 -10.42
CA THR A 113 7.11 14.71 -11.33
C THR A 113 7.18 13.21 -11.09
N TYR A 114 6.20 12.47 -11.62
CA TYR A 114 6.15 11.03 -11.50
C TYR A 114 6.04 10.37 -12.86
N GLU A 115 6.77 9.28 -13.00
CA GLU A 115 6.78 8.43 -14.17
C GLU A 115 6.28 7.05 -13.81
N TRP A 116 5.72 6.37 -14.79
CA TRP A 116 5.34 4.99 -14.68
C TRP A 116 5.99 4.18 -15.79
N GLU A 117 6.27 2.92 -15.51
CA GLU A 117 6.67 1.91 -16.49
C GLU A 117 5.87 0.63 -16.21
N SER A 118 5.50 -0.12 -17.25
CA SER A 118 4.74 -1.35 -17.10
C SER A 118 5.28 -2.51 -17.91
N ILE A 119 5.00 -3.70 -17.40
CA ILE A 119 5.17 -4.96 -18.11
C ILE A 119 3.82 -5.68 -18.05
N PRO A 120 3.24 -6.10 -19.19
CA PRO A 120 3.63 -5.74 -20.54
C PRO A 120 3.46 -4.23 -20.79
N LYS A 121 4.05 -3.72 -21.88
CA LYS A 121 4.01 -2.29 -22.26
C LYS A 121 2.66 -1.81 -22.81
N ASN A 122 1.57 -2.49 -22.50
CA ASN A 122 0.23 -2.13 -22.94
C ASN A 122 -0.75 -2.18 -21.74
N PHE A 123 -0.27 -1.82 -20.55
CA PHE A 123 -1.00 -1.98 -19.27
C PHE A 123 -2.36 -1.27 -19.24
N PHE A 124 -2.40 0.02 -19.64
CA PHE A 124 -3.64 0.82 -19.66
C PHE A 124 -4.43 0.69 -20.97
N TYR A 125 -3.82 0.10 -22.00
CA TYR A 125 -4.48 -0.17 -23.28
C TYR A 125 -4.07 -1.55 -23.78
N PRO A 126 -4.62 -2.63 -23.20
CA PRO A 126 -4.17 -3.98 -23.51
C PRO A 126 -4.75 -4.47 -24.86
N ALA A 127 -4.66 -3.66 -25.91
CA ALA A 127 -4.90 -4.11 -27.28
C ALA A 127 -3.67 -4.85 -27.83
N VAL A 128 -3.89 -5.53 -28.97
CA VAL A 128 -3.02 -6.45 -29.73
C VAL A 128 -1.51 -6.41 -29.40
N GLU A 129 -0.92 -7.60 -29.21
CA GLU A 129 0.48 -7.88 -28.80
C GLU A 129 1.60 -7.09 -29.53
N THR A 130 1.30 -6.48 -30.68
CA THR A 130 2.28 -5.77 -31.50
C THR A 130 2.62 -4.37 -30.99
N ASP A 131 1.77 -3.78 -30.14
CA ASP A 131 1.89 -2.38 -29.69
C ASP A 131 2.68 -2.28 -28.37
N ASN A 132 3.96 -2.65 -28.42
CA ASN A 132 4.90 -2.65 -27.29
C ASN A 132 5.43 -1.24 -26.91
N CYS A 133 4.64 -0.18 -27.13
CA CYS A 133 5.10 1.21 -26.98
C CYS A 133 4.45 1.96 -25.80
N ASN A 134 3.26 1.55 -25.34
CA ASN A 134 2.43 2.26 -24.36
C ASN A 134 2.74 1.82 -22.91
N GLY A 135 4.02 1.60 -22.62
CA GLY A 135 4.48 0.97 -21.39
C GLY A 135 5.22 1.90 -20.46
N HIS A 136 5.26 3.18 -20.77
CA HIS A 136 5.89 4.18 -19.94
C HIS A 136 5.30 5.57 -20.24
N GLY A 137 5.47 6.48 -19.28
CA GLY A 137 5.12 7.89 -19.45
C GLY A 137 4.99 8.60 -18.11
N GLN A 138 4.33 9.75 -18.08
CA GLN A 138 4.07 10.48 -16.84
C GLN A 138 2.72 10.09 -16.24
N ILE A 139 2.61 10.24 -14.93
CA ILE A 139 1.40 9.91 -14.17
C ILE A 139 1.19 10.94 -13.09
N ASP A 140 -0.07 11.30 -12.84
CA ASP A 140 -0.42 12.26 -11.81
C ASP A 140 -1.81 11.96 -11.23
N ILE A 141 -2.05 12.38 -9.98
CA ILE A 141 -3.35 12.26 -9.32
C ILE A 141 -3.88 13.65 -8.96
N PHE A 142 -5.12 13.88 -9.37
CA PHE A 142 -5.93 15.00 -8.93
C PHE A 142 -7.16 14.45 -8.20
N TYR A 143 -7.17 14.50 -6.86
CA TYR A 143 -8.21 13.91 -6.02
C TYR A 143 -8.39 12.40 -6.25
N ASP A 144 -9.51 11.99 -6.86
CA ASP A 144 -9.86 10.61 -7.21
C ASP A 144 -9.65 10.33 -8.72
N THR A 145 -8.93 11.22 -9.40
CA THR A 145 -8.70 11.16 -10.83
C THR A 145 -7.23 10.91 -11.12
N LEU A 146 -6.92 9.77 -11.72
CA LEU A 146 -5.61 9.40 -12.23
C LEU A 146 -5.47 9.84 -13.68
N VAL A 147 -4.45 10.63 -13.98
CA VAL A 147 -4.08 11.04 -15.33
C VAL A 147 -2.83 10.27 -15.73
N VAL A 148 -2.89 9.56 -16.85
CA VAL A 148 -1.78 8.77 -17.38
C VAL A 148 -1.44 9.31 -18.76
N THR A 149 -0.20 9.73 -18.95
CA THR A 149 0.35 10.10 -20.25
C THR A 149 1.23 8.98 -20.79
N TYR A 150 1.27 8.84 -22.11
CA TYR A 150 2.08 7.84 -22.80
C TYR A 150 2.32 8.23 -24.26
N ASN A 151 3.38 7.70 -24.84
CA ASN A 151 3.69 7.88 -26.26
C ASN A 151 2.89 6.89 -27.11
N THR A 152 2.24 7.36 -28.17
CA THR A 152 1.52 6.48 -29.11
C THR A 152 2.49 5.71 -30.01
N CYS A 153 2.11 4.49 -30.41
CA CYS A 153 2.96 3.64 -31.26
C CYS A 153 3.17 4.20 -32.67
N SER A 154 2.25 5.02 -33.17
CA SER A 154 2.18 5.38 -34.58
C SER A 154 2.73 6.77 -34.92
N SER A 155 3.00 7.64 -33.94
CA SER A 155 3.31 9.04 -34.24
C SER A 155 4.29 9.76 -33.29
N GLU A 156 4.84 9.09 -32.25
CA GLU A 156 5.56 9.77 -31.14
C GLU A 156 4.74 10.90 -30.48
N GLU A 157 3.43 10.94 -30.73
CA GLU A 157 2.54 11.90 -30.09
C GLU A 157 2.26 11.46 -28.66
N VAL A 158 2.27 12.42 -27.75
CA VAL A 158 1.87 12.18 -26.37
C VAL A 158 0.35 12.15 -26.31
N SER A 159 -0.20 11.02 -25.87
CA SER A 159 -1.61 10.85 -25.56
C SER A 159 -1.82 10.88 -24.04
N SER A 160 -3.07 11.07 -23.63
CA SER A 160 -3.45 10.97 -22.22
C SER A 160 -4.77 10.23 -22.07
N THR A 161 -4.84 9.40 -21.04
CA THR A 161 -6.07 8.75 -20.59
C THR A 161 -6.31 9.09 -19.13
N VAL A 162 -7.57 9.05 -18.72
CA VAL A 162 -7.99 9.41 -17.37
C VAL A 162 -8.79 8.26 -16.79
N PHE A 163 -8.51 7.93 -15.54
CA PHE A 163 -9.20 6.90 -14.79
C PHE A 163 -9.66 7.42 -13.44
N ALA A 164 -10.80 6.93 -12.95
CA ALA A 164 -11.08 7.02 -11.53
C ALA A 164 -10.06 6.16 -10.77
N ILE A 165 -9.63 6.60 -9.59
CA ILE A 165 -8.75 5.83 -8.72
C ILE A 165 -9.29 5.85 -7.29
N SER A 166 -9.23 4.71 -6.61
CA SER A 166 -9.60 4.62 -5.20
C SER A 166 -8.76 3.62 -4.44
N LYS A 167 -8.61 3.87 -3.14
CA LYS A 167 -7.97 2.95 -2.20
C LYS A 167 -8.96 1.83 -1.84
N ILE A 168 -8.52 0.58 -1.90
CA ILE A 168 -9.24 -0.58 -1.35
C ILE A 168 -8.68 -0.89 0.03
N THR A 169 -7.35 -0.99 0.14
CA THR A 169 -6.60 -1.14 1.39
C THR A 169 -5.34 -0.26 1.32
N SER A 170 -4.50 -0.25 2.36
CA SER A 170 -3.17 0.37 2.32
C SER A 170 -2.28 -0.14 1.18
N THR A 171 -2.49 -1.38 0.73
CA THR A 171 -1.67 -2.07 -0.27
C THR A 171 -2.41 -2.34 -1.58
N LYS A 172 -3.74 -2.13 -1.63
CA LYS A 172 -4.58 -2.39 -2.81
C LYS A 172 -5.27 -1.13 -3.28
N ILE A 173 -5.17 -0.90 -4.59
CA ILE A 173 -5.86 0.19 -5.26
C ILE A 173 -6.73 -0.35 -6.38
N LYS A 174 -7.80 0.39 -6.66
CA LYS A 174 -8.64 0.20 -7.83
C LYS A 174 -8.36 1.33 -8.81
N ILE A 175 -8.11 1.00 -10.08
CA ILE A 175 -8.02 1.97 -11.17
C ILE A 175 -9.15 1.65 -12.15
N GLY A 176 -9.89 2.68 -12.55
CA GLY A 176 -11.09 2.54 -13.37
C GLY A 176 -12.11 1.59 -12.75
N TRP A 177 -12.94 0.99 -13.59
CA TRP A 177 -13.90 -0.03 -13.16
C TRP A 177 -13.31 -1.45 -13.20
N ASN A 178 -12.15 -1.62 -13.82
CA ASN A 178 -11.63 -2.88 -14.33
C ASN A 178 -10.27 -3.31 -13.78
N TRP A 179 -9.47 -2.46 -13.13
CA TRP A 179 -8.16 -2.88 -12.59
C TRP A 179 -8.12 -2.90 -11.06
N ILE A 180 -7.54 -3.97 -10.50
CA ILE A 180 -7.15 -4.05 -9.08
C ILE A 180 -5.66 -4.37 -9.01
N LEU A 181 -4.91 -3.45 -8.41
CA LEU A 181 -3.46 -3.55 -8.25
C LEU A 181 -3.11 -3.74 -6.78
N GLU A 182 -2.06 -4.50 -6.54
CA GLU A 182 -1.49 -4.74 -5.21
C GLU A 182 -0.02 -4.30 -5.22
N LYS A 183 0.36 -3.47 -4.24
CA LYS A 183 1.73 -3.00 -4.08
C LYS A 183 2.66 -4.18 -3.77
N GLN A 184 3.87 -4.15 -4.30
CA GLN A 184 4.84 -5.24 -4.23
C GLN A 184 6.11 -4.76 -3.55
N ASN A 185 6.95 -5.74 -3.16
CA ASN A 185 8.23 -5.51 -2.51
C ASN A 185 8.10 -4.67 -1.23
N LEU A 186 7.07 -4.99 -0.43
CA LEU A 186 6.80 -4.33 0.84
C LEU A 186 7.49 -5.08 1.97
N PRO A 187 7.88 -4.39 3.06
CA PRO A 187 8.09 -5.06 4.33
C PRO A 187 6.82 -5.81 4.77
N PRO A 188 6.93 -6.81 5.66
CA PRO A 188 5.79 -7.65 6.00
C PRO A 188 4.70 -6.88 6.77
N GLU A 189 3.56 -7.54 6.99
CA GLU A 189 2.54 -7.01 7.89
C GLU A 189 3.04 -6.96 9.35
N ASN A 190 2.47 -6.03 10.12
CA ASN A 190 2.91 -5.79 11.49
C ASN A 190 2.39 -6.92 12.40
N PRO A 191 3.21 -7.46 13.31
CA PRO A 191 2.69 -8.32 14.38
C PRO A 191 1.69 -7.53 15.24
N SER A 192 0.71 -8.21 15.82
CA SER A 192 -0.27 -7.59 16.72
C SER A 192 -0.40 -8.33 18.04
N ASP A 193 -1.21 -7.79 18.96
CA ASP A 193 -1.54 -8.40 20.24
C ASP A 193 -0.33 -8.92 21.03
N LEU A 194 0.76 -8.15 21.03
CA LEU A 194 1.94 -8.45 21.84
C LEU A 194 1.58 -8.36 23.31
N ILE A 195 1.83 -9.46 24.04
CA ILE A 195 1.66 -9.59 25.48
C ILE A 195 2.99 -10.05 26.09
N ALA A 196 3.32 -9.49 27.24
CA ALA A 196 4.48 -9.87 28.05
C ALA A 196 4.03 -10.40 29.41
N SER A 197 4.51 -11.58 29.80
CA SER A 197 4.29 -12.18 31.12
C SER A 197 5.63 -12.47 31.81
N THR A 198 5.65 -12.46 33.15
CA THR A 198 6.90 -12.57 33.93
C THR A 198 6.93 -13.79 34.82
N SER A 199 8.11 -14.38 34.98
CA SER A 199 8.43 -15.35 36.02
C SER A 199 9.84 -15.05 36.52
N GLU A 200 9.98 -14.48 37.73
CA GLU A 200 11.25 -13.93 38.22
C GLU A 200 11.85 -12.97 37.17
N LEU A 201 13.15 -13.11 36.86
CA LEU A 201 13.84 -12.30 35.85
C LEU A 201 13.61 -12.76 34.40
N GLN A 202 12.65 -13.67 34.15
CA GLN A 202 12.29 -14.06 32.80
C GLN A 202 11.00 -13.37 32.35
N VAL A 203 11.02 -12.83 31.13
CA VAL A 203 9.87 -12.26 30.45
C VAL A 203 9.54 -13.10 29.22
N THR A 204 8.35 -13.68 29.19
CA THR A 204 7.85 -14.41 28.02
C THR A 204 6.95 -13.49 27.20
N LEU A 205 7.30 -13.33 25.94
CA LEU A 205 6.57 -12.57 24.93
C LEU A 205 5.75 -13.53 24.08
N ASN A 206 4.52 -13.15 23.78
CA ASN A 206 3.66 -13.82 22.80
C ASN A 206 2.98 -12.75 21.94
N TRP A 207 2.87 -12.99 20.64
CA TRP A 207 2.20 -12.08 19.70
C TRP A 207 1.40 -12.87 18.67
N LEU A 208 0.59 -12.16 17.88
CA LEU A 208 -0.04 -12.68 16.68
C LEU A 208 0.80 -12.36 15.45
N ASP A 209 0.97 -13.37 14.62
CA ASP A 209 1.55 -13.25 13.30
C ASP A 209 0.45 -12.90 12.29
N ASN A 210 0.60 -11.76 11.63
CA ASN A 210 -0.31 -11.31 10.56
C ASN A 210 0.35 -11.37 9.19
N SER A 211 1.60 -11.81 9.12
CA SER A 211 2.39 -11.86 7.91
C SER A 211 2.32 -13.27 7.30
N GLU A 212 2.33 -13.32 5.97
CA GLU A 212 2.52 -14.58 5.22
C GLU A 212 3.88 -14.62 4.49
N ASP A 213 4.65 -13.52 4.55
CA ASP A 213 5.87 -13.30 3.78
C ASP A 213 7.09 -12.91 4.64
N GLU A 214 7.04 -13.15 5.94
CA GLU A 214 8.14 -12.88 6.86
C GLU A 214 9.22 -13.98 6.83
N ALA A 215 10.47 -13.56 6.84
CA ALA A 215 11.61 -14.42 7.12
C ALA A 215 11.82 -14.63 8.63
N GLY A 216 11.21 -13.80 9.48
CA GLY A 216 11.29 -13.91 10.93
C GLY A 216 10.83 -12.65 11.66
N PHE A 217 11.17 -12.58 12.96
CA PHE A 217 10.84 -11.45 13.81
C PHE A 217 12.05 -10.92 14.58
N LYS A 218 12.13 -9.60 14.69
CA LYS A 218 13.08 -8.88 15.56
C LYS A 218 12.40 -8.43 16.83
N ILE A 219 13.02 -8.72 17.96
CA ILE A 219 12.54 -8.38 19.29
C ILE A 219 13.32 -7.17 19.79
N PHE A 220 12.58 -6.12 20.14
CA PHE A 220 13.14 -4.89 20.67
C PHE A 220 12.71 -4.66 22.11
N ARG A 221 13.62 -4.14 22.93
CA ARG A 221 13.38 -3.78 24.33
C ARG A 221 13.88 -2.37 24.66
N LYS A 222 13.15 -1.67 25.53
CA LYS A 222 13.64 -0.52 26.29
C LYS A 222 13.78 -0.91 27.76
N ASN A 223 14.86 -0.46 28.40
CA ASN A 223 15.09 -0.68 29.84
C ASN A 223 14.50 0.45 30.69
N ASN A 224 14.22 1.62 30.09
CA ASN A 224 13.50 2.75 30.69
C ASN A 224 12.50 3.35 29.70
N ALA A 225 11.53 4.11 30.20
CA ALA A 225 10.50 4.73 29.36
C ALA A 225 11.06 5.72 28.32
N GLU A 226 12.17 6.37 28.65
CA GLU A 226 12.82 7.40 27.83
C GLU A 226 13.92 6.84 26.91
N ASP A 227 14.34 5.58 27.09
CA ASP A 227 15.39 4.96 26.27
C ASP A 227 14.90 4.73 24.83
N ASP A 228 15.82 4.58 23.90
CA ASP A 228 15.52 4.03 22.58
C ASP A 228 15.36 2.51 22.62
N TYR A 229 14.59 1.98 21.68
CA TYR A 229 14.48 0.53 21.50
C TYR A 229 15.82 -0.06 21.03
N SER A 230 16.26 -1.10 21.72
CA SER A 230 17.43 -1.90 21.35
C SER A 230 17.01 -3.31 20.95
N GLU A 231 17.56 -3.84 19.86
CA GLU A 231 17.31 -5.22 19.42
C GLU A 231 17.97 -6.18 20.41
N ILE A 232 17.18 -7.09 20.98
CA ILE A 232 17.66 -8.08 21.98
C ILE A 232 17.72 -9.50 21.42
N GLY A 233 17.08 -9.74 20.27
CA GLY A 233 17.10 -11.03 19.62
C GLY A 233 16.26 -11.09 18.37
N THR A 234 16.37 -12.22 17.68
CA THR A 234 15.58 -12.58 16.51
C THR A 234 15.05 -14.00 16.64
N VAL A 235 13.92 -14.27 16.00
CA VAL A 235 13.38 -15.61 15.82
C VAL A 235 13.06 -15.84 14.34
N GLU A 236 13.06 -17.10 13.93
CA GLU A 236 12.73 -17.51 12.57
C GLU A 236 11.24 -17.25 12.24
N SER A 237 10.87 -17.38 10.96
CA SER A 237 9.49 -17.27 10.46
C SER A 237 8.50 -18.10 11.27
N ASN A 238 7.24 -17.65 11.37
CA ASN A 238 6.14 -18.31 12.08
C ASN A 238 6.35 -18.56 13.60
N ILE A 239 7.49 -18.19 14.19
CA ILE A 239 7.67 -18.26 15.64
C ILE A 239 6.96 -17.07 16.28
N ILE A 240 6.02 -17.35 17.18
CA ILE A 240 5.15 -16.35 17.83
C ILE A 240 5.46 -16.14 19.32
N THR A 241 6.63 -16.59 19.78
CA THR A 241 7.03 -16.47 21.18
C THR A 241 8.54 -16.23 21.33
N TYR A 242 8.93 -15.52 22.39
CA TYR A 242 10.31 -15.26 22.75
C TYR A 242 10.45 -15.11 24.27
N THR A 243 11.49 -15.70 24.85
CA THR A 243 11.81 -15.51 26.28
C THR A 243 13.06 -14.65 26.42
N ASP A 244 12.90 -13.51 27.08
CA ASP A 244 13.98 -12.62 27.48
C ASP A 244 14.37 -12.87 28.94
N THR A 245 15.67 -12.82 29.24
CA THR A 245 16.17 -12.80 30.63
C THR A 245 16.68 -11.40 30.94
N VAL A 246 15.95 -10.69 31.81
CA VAL A 246 16.26 -9.30 32.13
C VAL A 246 17.37 -9.20 33.19
N PRO A 247 18.19 -8.14 33.16
CA PRO A 247 19.35 -8.02 34.05
C PRO A 247 18.99 -7.72 35.51
N ALA A 248 17.81 -7.16 35.78
CA ALA A 248 17.37 -6.76 37.11
C ALA A 248 15.84 -6.60 37.17
N SER A 249 15.30 -6.49 38.39
CA SER A 249 13.91 -6.06 38.60
C SER A 249 13.71 -4.64 38.09
N GLY A 250 12.58 -4.37 37.46
CA GLY A 250 12.32 -3.09 36.79
C GLY A 250 11.16 -3.14 35.81
N SER A 251 10.85 -1.99 35.20
CA SER A 251 9.91 -1.92 34.08
C SER A 251 10.64 -2.07 32.76
N TYR A 252 10.07 -2.86 31.86
CA TYR A 252 10.59 -3.07 30.51
C TYR A 252 9.47 -2.87 29.50
N TRP A 253 9.83 -2.39 28.30
CA TRP A 253 8.91 -2.18 27.19
C TRP A 253 9.40 -2.97 25.99
N TYR A 254 8.52 -3.76 25.40
CA TYR A 254 8.82 -4.62 24.27
C TYR A 254 8.03 -4.20 23.03
N ARG A 255 8.64 -4.45 21.88
CA ARG A 255 8.02 -4.29 20.57
C ARG A 255 8.59 -5.32 19.60
N ILE A 256 7.76 -5.88 18.74
CA ILE A 256 8.18 -6.88 17.74
C ILE A 256 8.02 -6.29 16.35
N LYS A 257 8.97 -6.56 15.45
CA LYS A 257 8.84 -6.26 14.01
C LYS A 257 9.02 -7.54 13.22
N ALA A 258 8.16 -7.77 12.23
CA ALA A 258 8.38 -8.80 11.21
C ALA A 258 9.45 -8.31 10.22
N ILE A 259 10.21 -9.23 9.61
CA ILE A 259 11.28 -8.90 8.67
C ILE A 259 11.18 -9.74 7.40
N ASN A 260 11.48 -9.15 6.25
CA ASN A 260 11.75 -9.86 4.99
C ASN A 260 12.91 -9.17 4.23
N GLU A 261 13.16 -9.60 3.00
CA GLU A 261 14.22 -9.01 2.14
C GLU A 261 13.97 -7.54 1.76
N HIS A 262 12.73 -7.06 1.92
CA HIS A 262 12.32 -5.69 1.63
C HIS A 262 12.33 -4.77 2.87
N GLY A 263 12.61 -5.32 4.06
CA GLY A 263 12.87 -4.56 5.27
C GLY A 263 12.07 -5.05 6.48
N ASN A 264 11.94 -4.17 7.47
CA ASN A 264 11.18 -4.44 8.68
C ASN A 264 9.77 -3.85 8.56
N SER A 265 8.78 -4.57 9.06
CA SER A 265 7.44 -4.04 9.25
C SER A 265 7.43 -2.90 10.28
N LEU A 266 6.29 -2.21 10.39
CA LEU A 266 6.06 -1.38 11.55
C LEU A 266 5.97 -2.31 12.77
N GLY A 267 6.38 -1.80 13.92
CA GLY A 267 6.35 -2.67 15.09
C GLY A 267 4.93 -2.88 15.61
N SER A 268 4.76 -3.96 16.36
CA SER A 268 3.55 -4.26 17.12
C SER A 268 3.13 -3.13 18.07
N ASN A 269 2.00 -3.33 18.75
CA ASN A 269 1.72 -2.60 19.99
C ASN A 269 2.89 -2.74 20.98
N VAL A 270 3.01 -1.78 21.89
CA VAL A 270 4.03 -1.81 22.95
C VAL A 270 3.50 -2.62 24.13
N ALA A 271 4.24 -3.66 24.52
CA ALA A 271 3.96 -4.39 25.75
C ALA A 271 4.86 -3.88 26.88
N ARG A 272 4.25 -3.29 27.91
CA ARG A 272 4.94 -2.91 29.14
C ARG A 272 4.79 -4.01 30.18
N VAL A 273 5.88 -4.34 30.87
CA VAL A 273 5.87 -5.31 31.95
C VAL A 273 6.72 -4.82 33.13
N SER A 274 6.35 -5.23 34.35
CA SER A 274 7.14 -4.97 35.56
C SER A 274 7.63 -6.30 36.14
N VAL A 275 8.95 -6.43 36.20
CA VAL A 275 9.65 -7.60 36.74
C VAL A 275 10.01 -7.31 38.19
N ASN A 276 9.70 -8.24 39.09
CA ASN A 276 9.96 -8.15 40.53
C ASN A 276 11.10 -9.07 40.94
#